data_AF-A0A497BGX6-F1
#
_entry.id   AF-A0A497BGX6-F1
#
_cell.length_a   1.000
_cell.length_b   1.000
_cell.length_c   1.000
_cell.angle_alpha   90.00
_cell.angle_beta   90.00
_cell.angle_gamma   90.00
#
_symmetry.space_group_name_H-M   'P 1'
#
loop_
_entity.id
_entity.type
_entity.pdbx_description
1 polymer ?
#
loop_
_entity_poly.entity_id
_entity_poly.type
_entity_poly.pdbx_seq_one_letter_code
_entity_poly.pdbx_strand_id
1 'polypeptide(L)'
;MMRDKGSCRGCQGVKDLQMDHILAKILGGKTEFDNLQVLCASCNAKKAANDRKAFWASHLGIPFSESSEGVADPLQTPSGRVPHQAQAQAQEQAQKQAQAHSGSNEKKSTSSGKAVDNLAERICEWMHRKTFNTTKPKDELQEQLARTIKKHGVEPITQIFEKIANGHDPHPKVFWEQVKILKENNAQS
;
A
#
# COMPACT_ATOMS: atom_id res chain seq x y z
N MET A 1 -35.01 13.93 0.99
CA MET A 1 -34.34 14.51 2.18
C MET A 1 -32.92 14.88 1.80
N MET A 2 -32.52 16.15 2.00
CA MET A 2 -31.22 16.69 1.60
C MET A 2 -30.21 16.41 2.72
N ARG A 3 -29.44 15.32 2.60
CA ARG A 3 -28.58 14.77 3.67
C ARG A 3 -27.68 15.82 4.33
N ASP A 4 -27.14 16.72 3.52
CA ASP A 4 -26.22 17.76 3.99
C ASP A 4 -26.90 19.12 4.14
N LYS A 5 -28.25 19.17 4.08
CA LYS A 5 -29.09 20.37 4.22
C LYS A 5 -28.66 21.56 3.33
N GLY A 6 -27.95 21.29 2.23
CA GLY A 6 -27.40 22.34 1.37
C GLY A 6 -26.26 23.12 2.01
N SER A 7 -25.53 22.52 2.95
CA SER A 7 -24.40 23.15 3.62
C SER A 7 -23.17 22.25 3.61
N CYS A 8 -22.01 22.90 3.66
CA CYS A 8 -20.70 22.27 3.74
C CYS A 8 -20.59 21.46 5.03
N ARG A 9 -20.23 20.18 4.93
CA ARG A 9 -20.00 19.32 6.10
C ARG A 9 -18.80 19.74 6.94
N GLY A 10 -17.84 20.47 6.37
CA GLY A 10 -16.65 20.97 7.07
C GLY A 10 -16.89 22.25 7.87
N CYS A 11 -17.60 23.23 7.31
CA CYS A 11 -17.75 24.56 7.94
C CYS A 11 -19.20 25.07 8.03
N GLN A 12 -20.17 24.29 7.58
CA GLN A 12 -21.60 24.63 7.53
C GLN A 12 -21.96 25.81 6.59
N GLY A 13 -20.99 26.34 5.83
CA GLY A 13 -21.24 27.36 4.81
C GLY A 13 -22.09 26.83 3.64
N VAL A 14 -22.80 27.73 2.95
CA VAL A 14 -23.73 27.39 1.85
C VAL A 14 -23.26 27.86 0.47
N LYS A 15 -22.04 28.41 0.38
CA LYS A 15 -21.44 28.94 -0.85
C LYS A 15 -20.45 27.95 -1.45
N ASP A 16 -20.35 27.97 -2.78
CA ASP A 16 -19.34 27.24 -3.56
C ASP A 16 -19.28 25.74 -3.23
N LEU A 17 -20.45 25.13 -3.10
CA LEU A 17 -20.62 23.73 -2.69
C LEU A 17 -20.25 22.78 -3.83
N GLN A 18 -19.52 21.74 -3.47
CA GLN A 18 -18.99 20.70 -4.35
C GLN A 18 -19.30 19.34 -3.74
N MET A 19 -19.54 18.34 -4.60
CA MET A 19 -19.59 16.95 -4.17
C MET A 19 -18.17 16.39 -4.13
N ASP A 20 -17.80 15.83 -2.99
CA ASP A 20 -16.50 15.23 -2.72
C ASP A 20 -16.67 13.85 -2.11
N HIS A 21 -15.70 12.95 -2.31
CA HIS A 21 -15.73 11.63 -1.68
C HIS A 21 -15.15 11.67 -0.27
N ILE A 22 -15.89 11.11 0.69
CA ILE A 22 -15.45 10.89 2.08
C ILE A 22 -14.14 10.08 2.09
N LEU A 23 -14.16 8.88 1.51
CA LEU A 23 -12.99 8.08 1.15
C LEU A 23 -12.60 8.43 -0.29
N ALA A 24 -11.43 9.01 -0.52
CA ALA A 24 -11.01 9.37 -1.88
C ALA A 24 -10.93 8.14 -2.79
N LYS A 25 -11.31 8.31 -4.06
CA LYS A 25 -11.31 7.24 -5.08
C LYS A 25 -9.96 6.53 -5.22
N ILE A 26 -8.85 7.27 -5.14
CA ILE A 26 -7.50 6.72 -5.21
C ILE A 26 -7.17 5.74 -4.07
N LEU A 27 -7.89 5.81 -2.94
CA LEU A 27 -7.77 4.88 -1.80
C LEU A 27 -8.95 3.89 -1.74
N GLY A 28 -9.58 3.59 -2.88
CA GLY A 28 -10.68 2.62 -2.95
C GLY A 28 -12.07 3.19 -2.67
N GLY A 29 -12.21 4.52 -2.59
CA GLY A 29 -13.50 5.20 -2.43
C GLY A 29 -14.47 4.93 -3.57
N LYS A 30 -15.65 4.38 -3.26
CA LYS A 30 -16.73 4.19 -4.23
C LYS A 30 -17.52 5.47 -4.48
N THR A 31 -18.09 5.62 -5.67
CA THR A 31 -18.98 6.76 -5.98
C THR A 31 -20.42 6.37 -5.63
N GLU A 32 -20.66 6.19 -4.34
CA GLU A 32 -21.95 5.82 -3.77
C GLU A 32 -22.41 6.93 -2.83
N PHE A 33 -23.73 7.08 -2.65
CA PHE A 33 -24.30 8.18 -1.88
C PHE A 33 -23.71 8.28 -0.46
N ASP A 34 -23.45 7.13 0.18
CA ASP A 34 -22.88 7.05 1.51
C ASP A 34 -21.41 7.51 1.59
N ASN A 35 -20.68 7.44 0.47
CA ASN A 35 -19.30 7.90 0.38
C ASN A 35 -19.16 9.29 -0.25
N LEU A 36 -20.24 9.93 -0.67
CA LEU A 36 -20.21 11.32 -1.14
C LEU A 36 -20.45 12.28 0.03
N GLN A 37 -20.03 13.53 -0.07
CA GLN A 37 -20.28 14.63 0.87
C GLN A 37 -20.30 15.97 0.16
N VAL A 38 -21.05 16.92 0.71
CA VAL A 38 -21.03 18.30 0.24
C VAL A 38 -20.00 19.11 1.03
N LEU A 39 -19.02 19.69 0.34
CA LEU A 39 -18.02 20.61 0.91
C LEU A 39 -17.97 21.90 0.09
N CYS A 40 -17.70 23.03 0.73
CA CYS A 40 -17.35 24.24 -0.03
C CYS A 40 -15.93 24.10 -0.61
N ALA A 41 -15.63 24.87 -1.67
CA ALA A 41 -14.33 24.82 -2.35
C ALA A 41 -13.12 24.95 -1.40
N SER A 42 -13.20 25.80 -0.38
CA SER A 42 -12.12 25.97 0.59
C SER A 42 -11.92 24.77 1.51
N CYS A 43 -13.01 24.15 1.98
CA CYS A 43 -12.94 22.90 2.76
C CYS A 43 -12.46 21.73 1.90
N ASN A 44 -12.90 21.65 0.65
CA ASN A 44 -12.47 20.62 -0.29
C ASN A 44 -10.96 20.71 -0.57
N ALA A 45 -10.43 21.92 -0.82
CA ALA A 45 -8.99 22.15 -0.99
C ALA A 45 -8.19 21.78 0.27
N LYS A 46 -8.68 22.15 1.46
CA LYS A 46 -8.06 21.77 2.73
C LYS A 46 -8.07 20.26 2.96
N LYS A 47 -9.13 19.55 2.57
CA LYS A 47 -9.19 18.08 2.63
C LYS A 47 -8.16 17.44 1.72
N ALA A 48 -7.94 17.99 0.52
CA ALA A 48 -6.93 17.48 -0.40
C ALA A 48 -5.49 17.70 0.10
N ALA A 49 -5.25 18.79 0.84
CA ALA A 49 -3.93 19.16 1.35
C ALA A 49 -3.53 18.48 2.68
N ASN A 50 -4.48 17.90 3.42
CA ASN A 50 -4.23 17.28 4.73
C ASN A 50 -4.26 15.74 4.65
N ASP A 51 -3.49 15.09 5.53
CA ASP A 51 -3.70 13.67 5.84
C ASP A 51 -5.16 13.47 6.27
N ARG A 52 -5.80 12.46 5.69
CA ARG A 52 -7.18 12.07 5.97
C ARG A 52 -7.41 11.94 7.48
N LYS A 53 -6.43 11.43 8.23
CA LYS A 53 -6.56 11.30 9.69
C LYS A 53 -6.69 12.65 10.39
N ALA A 54 -5.91 13.65 9.96
CA ALA A 54 -5.87 14.99 10.55
C ALA A 54 -7.12 15.84 10.20
N PHE A 55 -7.61 15.72 8.96
CA PHE A 55 -8.81 16.46 8.53
C PHE A 55 -10.07 15.96 9.25
N TRP A 56 -10.24 14.64 9.39
CA TRP A 56 -11.43 14.06 9.99
C TRP A 56 -11.46 14.18 11.52
N ALA A 57 -10.31 14.05 12.20
CA ALA A 57 -10.20 14.24 13.64
C ALA A 57 -10.59 15.66 14.10
N SER A 58 -10.35 16.67 13.26
CA SER A 58 -10.57 18.08 13.62
C SER A 58 -11.97 18.63 13.29
N HIS A 59 -12.70 18.04 12.34
CA HIS A 59 -13.90 18.69 11.78
C HIS A 59 -15.24 17.99 12.05
N LEU A 60 -15.27 16.72 12.46
CA LEU A 60 -16.54 16.02 12.69
C LEU A 60 -16.72 15.50 14.11
N GLY A 61 -15.70 15.56 14.97
CA GLY A 61 -15.79 14.97 16.31
C GLY A 61 -16.08 13.47 16.31
N ILE A 62 -15.93 12.81 15.15
CA ILE A 62 -16.07 11.37 15.00
C ILE A 62 -14.67 10.80 15.21
N PRO A 63 -14.43 10.03 16.28
CA PRO A 63 -13.17 9.32 16.40
C PRO A 63 -13.04 8.41 15.18
N PHE A 64 -11.87 8.43 14.54
CA PHE A 64 -11.52 7.45 13.52
C PHE A 64 -11.51 6.08 14.21
N SER A 65 -12.67 5.40 14.21
CA SER A 65 -12.76 4.02 14.64
C SER A 65 -12.15 3.19 13.53
N GLU A 66 -10.94 2.70 13.77
CA GLU A 66 -10.25 1.70 12.96
C GLU A 66 -10.94 0.32 13.09
N SER A 67 -12.28 0.30 13.10
CA SER A 67 -13.11 -0.89 13.23
C SER A 67 -13.97 -1.05 12.00
N SER A 68 -13.34 -1.58 10.95
CA SER A 68 -14.02 -2.46 10.01
C SER A 68 -13.12 -3.68 9.80
N GLU A 69 -12.98 -4.48 10.86
CA GLU A 69 -12.88 -5.91 10.65
C GLU A 69 -14.12 -6.33 9.85
N GLY A 70 -13.94 -6.82 8.63
CA GLY A 70 -15.01 -7.42 7.83
C GLY A 70 -15.49 -6.63 6.62
N VAL A 71 -14.60 -6.38 5.64
CA VAL A 71 -15.02 -6.53 4.24
C VAL A 71 -14.34 -7.78 3.70
N ALA A 72 -15.12 -8.86 3.69
CA ALA A 72 -14.77 -10.09 3.03
C ALA A 72 -14.35 -9.80 1.58
N ASP A 73 -13.22 -10.41 1.22
CA ASP A 73 -12.81 -10.78 -0.12
C ASP A 73 -14.03 -11.12 -1.04
N PRO A 74 -14.17 -10.50 -2.23
CA PRO A 74 -15.31 -10.76 -3.13
C PRO A 74 -15.29 -12.13 -3.83
N LEU A 75 -14.54 -13.14 -3.36
CA LEU A 75 -14.45 -14.45 -4.01
C LEU A 75 -14.88 -15.64 -3.15
N GLN A 76 -15.78 -15.46 -2.17
CA GLN A 76 -16.46 -16.60 -1.55
C GLN A 76 -17.98 -16.55 -1.77
N THR A 77 -18.41 -17.33 -2.74
CA THR A 77 -19.80 -17.72 -2.97
C THR A 77 -20.28 -18.65 -1.84
N PRO A 78 -21.52 -18.51 -1.35
CA PRO A 78 -22.05 -19.41 -0.34
C PRO A 78 -22.48 -20.73 -0.99
N SER A 79 -21.80 -21.82 -0.61
CA SER A 79 -22.26 -23.18 -0.84
C SER A 79 -23.58 -23.42 -0.10
N GLY A 80 -24.66 -23.55 -0.87
CA GLY A 80 -25.90 -24.16 -0.44
C GLY A 80 -25.68 -25.64 -0.14
N ARG A 81 -26.17 -26.08 1.03
CA ARG A 81 -26.14 -27.46 1.48
C ARG A 81 -27.31 -28.21 0.85
N VAL A 82 -27.04 -29.29 0.10
CA VAL A 82 -27.98 -30.40 -0.18
C VAL A 82 -27.20 -31.71 -0.26
N PRO A 83 -27.80 -32.85 0.11
CA PRO A 83 -27.09 -33.96 0.74
C PRO A 83 -26.66 -35.09 -0.21
N HIS A 84 -25.55 -35.73 0.21
CA HIS A 84 -25.25 -37.17 0.20
C HIS A 84 -26.08 -38.08 -0.73
N GLN A 85 -25.50 -38.50 -1.86
CA GLN A 85 -25.34 -39.90 -2.27
C GLN A 85 -24.81 -39.99 -3.72
N ALA A 86 -23.97 -41.02 -3.92
CA ALA A 86 -23.63 -41.70 -5.18
C ALA A 86 -22.31 -41.32 -5.90
N GLN A 87 -21.49 -42.38 -6.09
CA GLN A 87 -20.50 -42.62 -7.15
C GLN A 87 -19.12 -41.96 -6.92
N ALA A 88 -18.10 -42.61 -6.32
CA ALA A 88 -17.46 -43.89 -6.63
C ALA A 88 -16.90 -43.98 -8.07
N GLN A 89 -15.57 -44.10 -8.14
CA GLN A 89 -14.75 -44.62 -9.25
C GLN A 89 -14.43 -43.66 -10.42
N ALA A 90 -13.22 -43.09 -10.42
CA ALA A 90 -12.29 -43.14 -11.59
C ALA A 90 -11.04 -42.25 -11.41
N GLN A 91 -9.86 -42.90 -11.37
CA GLN A 91 -8.65 -42.55 -12.13
C GLN A 91 -7.92 -41.24 -11.72
N GLU A 92 -6.85 -41.21 -10.93
CA GLU A 92 -5.59 -41.98 -10.98
C GLU A 92 -5.06 -42.17 -12.41
N GLN A 93 -4.50 -41.09 -13.00
CA GLN A 93 -3.45 -41.09 -14.06
C GLN A 93 -3.28 -39.68 -14.67
N ALA A 94 -2.44 -38.81 -14.09
CA ALA A 94 -1.83 -37.67 -14.83
C ALA A 94 -0.68 -36.99 -14.04
N GLN A 95 0.17 -37.78 -13.38
CA GLN A 95 1.50 -37.31 -12.99
C GLN A 95 2.51 -37.90 -13.97
N LYS A 96 2.83 -37.17 -15.03
CA LYS A 96 4.11 -37.16 -15.78
C LYS A 96 3.93 -36.32 -17.04
N GLN A 97 5.00 -35.58 -17.37
CA GLN A 97 5.23 -34.77 -18.58
C GLN A 97 4.88 -33.28 -18.47
N ALA A 98 5.86 -32.48 -18.06
CA ALA A 98 6.35 -31.31 -18.82
C ALA A 98 7.47 -30.60 -18.04
N GLN A 99 8.63 -31.26 -17.92
CA GLN A 99 9.90 -30.55 -17.87
C GLN A 99 10.37 -30.43 -19.32
N ALA A 100 10.52 -29.22 -19.84
CA ALA A 100 11.75 -28.74 -20.50
C ALA A 100 11.52 -27.44 -21.30
N HIS A 101 12.54 -26.57 -21.20
CA HIS A 101 12.91 -25.44 -22.04
C HIS A 101 12.16 -24.10 -21.91
N SER A 102 12.69 -23.24 -21.05
CA SER A 102 13.43 -22.05 -21.52
C SER A 102 14.27 -21.48 -20.38
N GLY A 103 15.58 -21.64 -20.48
CA GLY A 103 16.53 -21.20 -19.47
C GLY A 103 16.74 -19.69 -19.48
N SER A 104 16.95 -19.12 -18.29
CA SER A 104 17.85 -18.00 -18.05
C SER A 104 18.19 -17.92 -16.56
N ASN A 105 19.39 -18.43 -16.25
CA ASN A 105 20.25 -18.05 -15.14
C ASN A 105 19.67 -18.12 -13.71
N GLU A 106 19.35 -19.33 -13.26
CA GLU A 106 19.03 -19.60 -11.86
C GLU A 106 20.30 -19.63 -11.01
N LYS A 107 20.78 -18.44 -10.61
CA LYS A 107 21.74 -18.33 -9.51
C LYS A 107 21.07 -18.90 -8.27
N LYS A 108 21.61 -20.01 -7.78
CA LYS A 108 21.21 -20.72 -6.56
C LYS A 108 21.40 -19.79 -5.35
N SER A 109 20.44 -18.89 -5.15
CA SER A 109 20.41 -17.95 -4.03
C SER A 109 19.90 -18.67 -2.79
N THR A 110 20.70 -18.63 -1.73
CA THR A 110 20.31 -19.07 -0.39
C THR A 110 19.04 -18.31 0.06
N SER A 111 18.26 -18.87 0.98
CA SER A 111 17.01 -18.23 1.48
C SER A 111 17.24 -16.78 1.94
N SER A 112 18.41 -16.50 2.51
CA SER A 112 18.86 -15.14 2.89
C SER A 112 19.13 -14.24 1.68
N GLY A 113 19.73 -14.76 0.60
CA GLY A 113 19.95 -14.01 -0.64
C GLY A 113 18.63 -13.58 -1.31
N LYS A 114 17.62 -14.47 -1.34
CA LYS A 114 16.30 -14.13 -1.88
C LYS A 114 15.60 -13.00 -1.11
N ALA A 115 15.75 -12.95 0.21
CA ALA A 115 15.17 -11.88 1.03
C ALA A 115 15.81 -10.51 0.73
N VAL A 116 17.13 -10.49 0.55
CA VAL A 116 17.86 -9.28 0.15
C VAL A 116 17.37 -8.77 -1.21
N ASP A 117 17.32 -9.67 -2.20
CA ASP A 117 16.99 -9.29 -3.57
C ASP A 117 15.54 -8.79 -3.67
N ASN A 118 14.61 -9.44 -2.96
CA ASN A 118 13.21 -9.02 -2.88
C ASN A 118 13.04 -7.64 -2.23
N LEU A 119 13.73 -7.38 -1.11
CA LEU A 119 13.66 -6.08 -0.44
C LEU A 119 14.29 -4.98 -1.31
N ALA A 120 15.41 -5.26 -1.97
CA ALA A 120 16.07 -4.32 -2.88
C ALA A 120 15.15 -3.95 -4.05
N GLU A 121 14.46 -4.92 -4.64
CA GLU A 121 13.50 -4.69 -5.73
C GLU A 121 12.33 -3.81 -5.26
N ARG A 122 11.70 -4.14 -4.12
CA ARG A 122 10.58 -3.36 -3.56
C ARG A 122 10.95 -1.89 -3.32
N ILE A 123 12.12 -1.65 -2.73
CA ILE A 123 12.59 -0.28 -2.46
C ILE A 123 12.92 0.43 -3.78
N CYS A 124 13.54 -0.26 -4.74
CA CYS A 124 13.88 0.31 -6.04
C CYS A 124 12.64 0.76 -6.82
N GLU A 125 11.58 -0.05 -6.83
CA GLU A 125 10.30 0.29 -7.44
C GLU A 125 9.60 1.47 -6.76
N TRP A 126 9.66 1.51 -5.43
CA TRP A 126 9.15 2.65 -4.67
C TRP A 126 9.87 3.95 -5.03
N MET A 127 11.20 3.91 -5.17
CA MET A 127 12.01 5.08 -5.55
C MET A 127 11.81 5.52 -7.00
N HIS A 128 11.46 4.61 -7.90
CA HIS A 128 11.19 4.90 -9.31
C HIS A 128 9.75 5.34 -9.59
N ARG A 129 8.93 5.54 -8.56
CA ARG A 129 7.61 6.17 -8.74
C ARG A 129 7.80 7.53 -9.40
N LYS A 130 6.90 7.86 -10.33
CA LYS A 130 6.94 9.11 -11.12
C LYS A 130 7.00 10.38 -10.26
N THR A 131 6.61 10.28 -9.00
CA THR A 131 6.63 11.36 -8.00
C THR A 131 8.03 11.83 -7.62
N PHE A 132 9.06 10.98 -7.69
CA PHE A 132 10.39 11.29 -7.16
C PHE A 132 11.42 11.67 -8.22
N ASN A 133 11.06 11.55 -9.50
CA ASN A 133 11.91 11.89 -10.64
C ASN A 133 13.34 11.31 -10.54
N THR A 134 13.45 10.09 -10.01
CA THR A 134 14.74 9.40 -9.81
C THR A 134 15.38 9.16 -11.17
N THR A 135 16.57 9.74 -11.37
CA THR A 135 17.33 9.67 -12.63
C THR A 135 18.30 8.50 -12.70
N LYS A 136 18.59 7.86 -11.57
CA LYS A 136 19.44 6.67 -11.54
C LYS A 136 18.76 5.51 -12.23
N PRO A 137 19.46 4.71 -13.04
CA PRO A 137 18.87 3.53 -13.66
C PRO A 137 18.52 2.46 -12.60
N LYS A 138 17.45 1.70 -12.87
CA LYS A 138 16.88 0.69 -11.96
C LYS A 138 17.92 -0.33 -11.48
N ASP A 139 18.77 -0.79 -12.40
CA ASP A 139 19.77 -1.84 -12.14
C ASP A 139 20.85 -1.36 -11.16
N GLU A 140 21.39 -0.16 -11.36
CA GLU A 140 22.40 0.43 -10.46
C GLU A 140 21.81 0.69 -9.07
N LEU A 141 20.57 1.19 -9.01
CA LEU A 141 19.90 1.45 -7.75
C LEU A 141 19.62 0.16 -6.98
N GLN A 142 19.17 -0.88 -7.68
CA GLN A 142 18.91 -2.19 -7.09
C GLN A 142 20.20 -2.83 -6.58
N GLU A 143 21.31 -2.73 -7.32
CA GLU A 143 22.59 -3.22 -6.84
C GLU A 143 23.09 -2.43 -5.61
N GLN A 144 22.93 -1.10 -5.62
CA GLN A 144 23.27 -0.25 -4.48
C GLN A 144 22.45 -0.63 -3.22
N LEU A 145 21.16 -0.92 -3.39
CA LEU A 145 20.28 -1.37 -2.32
C LEU A 145 20.67 -2.76 -1.83
N ALA A 146 20.91 -3.72 -2.71
CA ALA A 146 21.33 -5.07 -2.34
C ALA A 146 22.64 -5.07 -1.55
N ARG A 147 23.63 -4.26 -1.94
CA ARG A 147 24.89 -4.06 -1.18
C ARG A 147 24.64 -3.45 0.19
N THR A 148 23.74 -2.48 0.27
CA THR A 148 23.36 -1.80 1.53
C THR A 148 22.66 -2.77 2.48
N ILE A 149 21.70 -3.55 1.99
CA ILE A 149 20.93 -4.52 2.77
C ILE A 149 21.84 -5.65 3.26
N LYS A 150 22.77 -6.16 2.42
CA LYS A 150 23.76 -7.16 2.86
C LYS A 150 24.66 -6.64 3.98
N LYS A 151 25.01 -5.36 3.94
CA LYS A 151 25.89 -4.74 4.94
C LYS A 151 25.19 -4.46 6.27
N HIS A 152 23.93 -4.00 6.23
CA HIS A 152 23.21 -3.52 7.40
C HIS A 152 22.13 -4.48 7.92
N GLY A 153 21.90 -5.58 7.21
CA GLY A 153 20.85 -6.54 7.51
C GLY A 153 19.53 -6.21 6.82
N VAL A 154 18.74 -7.25 6.57
CA VAL A 154 17.40 -7.15 5.98
C VAL A 154 16.44 -6.44 6.93
N GLU A 155 16.49 -6.80 8.21
CA GLU A 155 15.54 -6.31 9.21
C GLU A 155 15.61 -4.77 9.44
N PRO A 156 16.78 -4.15 9.71
CA PRO A 156 16.84 -2.72 9.97
C PRO A 156 16.46 -1.88 8.75
N ILE A 157 16.84 -2.33 7.55
CA ILE A 157 16.49 -1.64 6.30
C ILE A 157 14.99 -1.77 6.01
N THR A 158 14.38 -2.92 6.30
CA THR A 158 12.92 -3.11 6.17
C THR A 158 12.17 -2.15 7.08
N GLN A 159 12.57 -2.03 8.35
CA GLN A 159 11.92 -1.12 9.31
C GLN A 159 12.03 0.35 8.87
N ILE A 160 13.21 0.78 8.40
CA ILE A 160 13.40 2.13 7.86
C ILE A 160 12.49 2.36 6.65
N PHE A 161 12.46 1.40 5.72
CA PHE A 161 11.64 1.50 4.51
C PHE A 161 10.16 1.60 4.85
N GLU A 162 9.62 0.70 5.67
CA GLU A 162 8.20 0.67 6.01
C GLU A 162 7.77 1.92 6.78
N LYS A 163 8.61 2.40 7.70
CA LYS A 163 8.34 3.63 8.45
C LYS A 163 8.21 4.85 7.53
N ILE A 164 9.04 4.92 6.49
CA ILE A 164 9.06 6.06 5.56
C ILE A 164 7.98 5.91 4.51
N ALA A 165 7.85 4.72 3.91
CA ALA A 165 6.87 4.43 2.88
C ALA A 165 5.43 4.62 3.38
N ASN A 166 5.17 4.34 4.66
CA ASN A 166 3.87 4.56 5.32
C ASN A 166 3.80 5.88 6.11
N GLY A 167 4.85 6.69 6.07
CA GLY A 167 4.94 7.94 6.81
C GLY A 167 4.30 9.14 6.09
N HIS A 168 4.37 10.30 6.75
CA HIS A 168 3.81 11.56 6.24
C HIS A 168 4.62 12.18 5.08
N ASP A 169 5.92 11.85 4.97
CA ASP A 169 6.80 12.29 3.87
C ASP A 169 7.56 11.10 3.28
N PRO A 170 6.90 10.27 2.44
CA PRO A 170 7.52 9.11 1.84
C PRO A 170 8.44 9.54 0.69
N HIS A 171 9.62 10.08 1.00
CA HIS A 171 10.58 10.55 -0.01
C HIS A 171 11.90 9.77 0.02
N PRO A 172 12.50 9.38 -1.14
CA PRO A 172 13.75 8.63 -1.21
C PRO A 172 14.93 9.28 -0.48
N LYS A 173 14.96 10.62 -0.43
CA LYS A 173 15.97 11.38 0.32
C LYS A 173 15.94 11.04 1.82
N VAL A 174 14.75 11.01 2.43
CA VAL A 174 14.56 10.69 3.85
C VAL A 174 15.01 9.25 4.14
N PHE A 175 14.76 8.33 3.19
CA PHE A 175 15.25 6.95 3.28
C PHE A 175 16.78 6.90 3.35
N TRP A 176 17.47 7.58 2.43
CA TRP A 176 18.93 7.58 2.43
C TRP A 176 19.54 8.27 3.66
N GLU A 177 18.87 9.29 4.22
CA GLU A 177 19.27 9.93 5.48
C GLU A 177 19.17 8.95 6.67
N GLN A 178 18.07 8.20 6.79
CA GLN A 178 17.92 7.20 7.86
C GLN A 178 18.92 6.04 7.72
N VAL A 179 19.20 5.59 6.49
CA VAL A 179 20.26 4.60 6.24
C VAL A 179 21.64 5.15 6.62
N LYS A 180 21.88 6.46 6.46
CA LYS A 180 23.13 7.10 6.90
C LYS A 180 23.27 7.10 8.42
N ILE A 181 22.21 7.43 9.15
CA ILE A 181 22.19 7.36 10.62
C ILE A 181 22.46 5.93 11.10
N LEU A 182 21.84 4.94 10.45
CA LEU A 182 22.11 3.52 10.74
C LEU A 182 23.58 3.14 10.52
N LYS A 183 24.26 3.72 9.52
CA LYS A 183 25.70 3.52 9.29
C LYS A 183 26.53 4.08 10.42
N GLU A 184 26.20 5.27 10.90
CA GLU A 184 26.93 5.97 11.97
C GLU A 184 26.81 5.20 13.30
N ASN A 185 25.60 4.72 13.64
CA ASN A 185 25.36 3.94 14.85
C ASN A 185 26.12 2.60 14.87
N ASN A 186 26.19 1.90 13.72
CA ASN A 186 26.92 0.65 13.60
C ASN A 186 28.46 0.83 13.59
N ALA A 187 28.97 2.04 13.36
CA ALA A 187 30.41 2.32 13.38
C ALA A 187 30.93 2.69 14.78
N GLN A 188 30.03 2.96 15.73
CA GLN A 188 30.36 3.31 17.12
C GLN A 188 30.22 2.13 18.10
N SER A 189 29.81 0.96 17.60
CA SER A 189 29.69 -0.31 18.35
C SER A 189 30.82 -1.26 17.98
#